data_AF-A0A838IP40-F1
#
_entry.id   AF-A0A838IP40-F1
#
_cell.length_a   1.000
_cell.length_b   1.000
_cell.length_c   1.000
_cell.angle_alpha   90.00
_cell.angle_beta   90.00
_cell.angle_gamma   90.00
#
_symmetry.space_group_name_H-M   'P 1'
#
loop_
_entity.id
_entity.type
_entity.pdbx_description
1 polymer ?
#
loop_
_entity_poly.entity_id
_entity_poly.type
_entity_poly.pdbx_seq_one_letter_code
_entity_poly.pdbx_strand_id
1 'polypeptide(L)'
;MSMGEVVLETAQQAQEHDDGQPAELHRAFAREMDQRFGRVYGFGGGFVLLSVAAVLVGAFFLGWLSSPASWMVALSVGLIALFVVRTRVNQRRIALLGTVEQYCTVNELSIDNFKSYFDGQGLYPFLGALFEKRP
;
A
#
# COMPACT_ATOMS: atom_id res chain seq x y z
N MET A 1 8.97 50.71 -9.59
CA MET A 1 8.43 49.47 -9.01
C MET A 1 7.10 49.79 -8.39
N SER A 2 6.03 49.28 -9.01
CA SER A 2 4.64 49.67 -8.71
C SER A 2 4.09 48.79 -7.59
N MET A 3 3.47 49.39 -6.56
CA MET A 3 2.84 48.66 -5.44
C MET A 3 1.78 47.64 -5.89
N GLY A 4 1.23 47.73 -7.11
CA GLY A 4 0.24 46.78 -7.62
C GLY A 4 0.79 45.41 -7.99
N GLU A 5 2.08 45.28 -8.26
CA GLU A 5 2.71 44.01 -8.67
C GLU A 5 2.95 43.11 -7.45
N VAL A 6 3.33 43.71 -6.31
CA VAL A 6 3.58 43.00 -5.04
C VAL A 6 2.30 42.39 -4.47
N VAL A 7 1.14 43.04 -4.66
CA VAL A 7 -0.16 42.58 -4.16
C VAL A 7 -0.67 41.37 -4.95
N LEU A 8 -0.38 41.29 -6.26
CA LEU A 8 -0.72 40.12 -7.07
C LEU A 8 0.18 38.92 -6.74
N GLU A 9 1.46 39.17 -6.48
CA GLU A 9 2.42 38.12 -6.09
C GLU A 9 2.11 37.57 -4.69
N THR A 10 1.71 38.42 -3.73
CA THR A 10 1.25 37.97 -2.40
C THR A 10 -0.11 37.29 -2.43
N ALA A 11 -1.03 37.72 -3.31
CA ALA A 11 -2.32 37.05 -3.48
C ALA A 11 -2.15 35.66 -4.14
N GLN A 12 -1.28 35.52 -5.14
CA GLN A 12 -0.96 34.22 -5.72
C GLN A 12 -0.22 33.31 -4.73
N GLN A 13 0.73 33.82 -3.95
CA GLN A 13 1.40 33.05 -2.89
C GLN A 13 0.47 32.66 -1.74
N ALA A 14 -0.52 33.49 -1.39
CA ALA A 14 -1.53 33.14 -0.39
C ALA A 14 -2.51 32.07 -0.89
N GLN A 15 -2.87 32.09 -2.18
CA GLN A 15 -3.76 31.09 -2.78
C GLN A 15 -3.05 29.74 -2.99
N GLU A 16 -1.75 29.75 -3.35
CA GLU A 16 -0.94 28.53 -3.48
C GLU A 16 -0.59 27.91 -2.11
N HIS A 17 -0.65 28.69 -1.02
CA HIS A 17 -0.40 28.20 0.34
C HIS A 17 -1.65 27.67 1.07
N ASP A 18 -2.86 27.92 0.57
CA ASP A 18 -4.13 27.50 1.19
C ASP A 18 -4.63 26.15 0.63
N ASP A 19 -4.38 25.86 -0.66
CA ASP A 19 -4.80 24.59 -1.29
C ASP A 19 -4.04 23.35 -0.75
N GLY A 20 -2.88 23.54 -0.11
CA GLY A 20 -2.07 22.48 0.50
C GLY A 20 -2.40 22.15 1.97
N GLN A 21 -3.01 23.07 2.70
CA GLN A 21 -3.31 22.91 4.14
C GLN A 21 -4.34 21.81 4.47
N PRO A 22 -5.44 21.60 3.71
CA PRO A 22 -6.34 20.49 4.02
C PRO A 22 -5.66 19.15 3.75
N ALA A 23 -4.83 19.05 2.71
CA ALA A 23 -4.21 17.79 2.31
C ALA A 23 -3.04 17.35 3.23
N GLU A 24 -2.31 18.30 3.83
CA GLU A 24 -1.33 17.99 4.88
C GLU A 24 -1.98 17.40 6.13
N LEU A 25 -3.19 17.84 6.48
CA LEU A 25 -4.00 17.33 7.58
C LEU A 25 -4.32 15.83 7.41
N HIS A 26 -4.42 15.35 6.17
CA HIS A 26 -4.68 13.94 5.86
C HIS A 26 -3.42 13.11 5.59
N ARG A 27 -2.24 13.74 5.58
CA ARG A 27 -0.94 13.07 5.33
C ARG A 27 -0.62 12.01 6.39
N ALA A 28 -1.00 12.26 7.64
CA ALA A 28 -0.83 11.29 8.73
C ALA A 28 -1.66 10.01 8.49
N PHE A 29 -2.90 10.18 8.03
CA PHE A 29 -3.79 9.06 7.68
C PHE A 29 -3.26 8.28 6.46
N ALA A 30 -2.83 8.98 5.41
CA ALA A 30 -2.23 8.36 4.23
C ALA A 30 -0.98 7.52 4.58
N ARG A 31 -0.09 8.07 5.41
CA ARG A 31 1.10 7.36 5.93
C ARG A 31 0.71 6.12 6.73
N GLU A 32 -0.31 6.21 7.58
CA GLU A 32 -0.76 5.08 8.38
C GLU A 32 -1.31 3.95 7.49
N MET A 33 -2.08 4.29 6.46
CA MET A 33 -2.60 3.32 5.50
C MET A 33 -1.48 2.65 4.70
N ASP A 34 -0.51 3.42 4.22
CA ASP A 34 0.67 2.91 3.51
C ASP A 34 1.48 1.94 4.39
N GLN A 35 1.76 2.31 5.65
CA GLN A 35 2.46 1.42 6.59
C GLN A 35 1.67 0.16 6.94
N ARG A 36 0.34 0.25 7.04
CA ARG A 36 -0.52 -0.92 7.29
C ARG A 36 -0.51 -1.86 6.09
N PHE A 37 -0.56 -1.33 4.86
CA PHE A 37 -0.52 -2.14 3.65
C PHE A 37 0.87 -2.74 3.40
N GLY A 38 1.93 -1.95 3.59
CA GLY A 38 3.32 -2.40 3.50
C GLY A 38 3.63 -3.50 4.51
N ARG A 39 3.12 -3.42 5.75
CA ARG A 39 3.24 -4.52 6.73
C ARG A 39 2.58 -5.80 6.23
N VAL A 40 1.37 -5.74 5.70
CA VAL A 40 0.68 -6.93 5.17
C VAL A 40 1.46 -7.55 4.02
N TYR A 41 2.06 -6.74 3.16
CA TYR A 41 2.90 -7.22 2.05
C TYR A 41 4.21 -7.86 2.55
N GLY A 42 4.89 -7.21 3.50
CA GLY A 42 6.11 -7.73 4.12
C GLY A 42 5.89 -9.03 4.89
N PHE A 43 4.84 -9.11 5.70
CA PHE A 43 4.46 -10.35 6.39
C PHE A 43 4.05 -11.45 5.40
N GLY A 44 3.36 -11.09 4.31
CA GLY A 44 2.99 -12.03 3.26
C GLY A 44 4.20 -12.69 2.60
N GLY A 45 5.20 -11.90 2.18
CA GLY A 45 6.44 -12.42 1.61
C GLY A 45 7.25 -13.27 2.60
N GLY A 46 7.38 -12.80 3.85
CA GLY A 46 8.08 -13.55 4.90
C GLY A 46 7.41 -14.89 5.23
N PHE A 47 6.07 -14.94 5.24
CA PHE A 47 5.32 -16.18 5.49
C PHE A 47 5.55 -17.23 4.40
N VAL A 48 5.60 -16.82 3.14
CA VAL A 48 5.89 -17.73 2.01
C VAL A 48 7.28 -18.33 2.16
N LEU A 49 8.29 -17.50 2.43
CA LEU A 49 9.66 -17.95 2.61
C LEU A 49 9.80 -18.90 3.81
N LEU A 50 9.16 -18.57 4.94
CA LEU A 50 9.14 -19.44 6.12
C LEU A 50 8.46 -20.78 5.83
N SER A 51 7.38 -20.78 5.06
CA SER A 51 6.66 -22.01 4.69
C SER A 51 7.55 -22.93 3.86
N VAL A 52 8.24 -22.39 2.86
CA VAL A 52 9.19 -23.15 2.03
C VAL A 52 10.37 -23.64 2.87
N ALA A 53 10.95 -22.78 3.70
CA ALA A 53 12.05 -23.13 4.59
C ALA A 53 11.67 -24.26 5.56
N ALA A 54 10.47 -24.21 6.15
CA ALA A 54 9.98 -25.26 7.04
C ALA A 54 9.89 -26.63 6.34
N VAL A 55 9.42 -26.66 5.10
CA VAL A 55 9.37 -27.91 4.29
C VAL A 55 10.77 -28.43 4.00
N LEU A 56 11.72 -27.56 3.62
CA LEU A 56 13.09 -27.97 3.33
C LEU A 56 13.83 -28.45 4.58
N VAL A 57 13.63 -27.80 5.73
CA VAL A 57 14.18 -28.24 7.02
C VAL A 57 13.59 -29.60 7.41
N GLY A 58 12.29 -29.81 7.24
CA GLY A 58 11.66 -31.12 7.47
C GLY A 58 12.24 -32.21 6.55
N ALA A 59 12.42 -31.91 5.26
CA ALA A 59 13.03 -32.82 4.30
C ALA A 59 14.50 -33.14 4.62
N PHE A 60 15.24 -32.19 5.22
CA PHE A 60 16.61 -32.41 5.69
C PHE A 60 16.66 -33.47 6.80
N PHE A 61 15.83 -33.34 7.83
CA PHE A 61 15.78 -34.31 8.94
C PHE A 61 15.34 -35.71 8.51
N LEU A 62 14.53 -35.81 7.46
CA LEU A 62 14.09 -37.08 6.88
C LEU A 62 15.10 -37.69 5.88
N GLY A 63 16.20 -36.99 5.58
CA GLY A 63 17.19 -37.43 4.59
C GLY A 63 16.68 -37.40 3.14
N TRP A 64 15.61 -36.66 2.87
CA TRP A 64 14.93 -36.61 1.57
C TRP A 64 15.33 -35.42 0.70
N LEU A 65 16.36 -34.65 1.10
CA LEU A 65 16.77 -33.44 0.40
C LEU A 65 17.22 -33.68 -1.05
N SER A 66 17.80 -34.85 -1.32
CA SER A 66 18.22 -35.29 -2.65
C SER A 66 17.07 -35.82 -3.50
N SER A 67 15.91 -36.09 -2.89
CA SER A 67 14.74 -36.57 -3.61
C SER A 67 14.05 -35.42 -4.36
N PRO A 68 13.77 -35.57 -5.66
CA PRO A 68 13.00 -34.59 -6.44
C PRO A 68 11.62 -34.30 -5.84
N ALA A 69 11.04 -35.27 -5.12
CA ALA A 69 9.73 -35.13 -4.48
C ALA A 69 9.73 -34.03 -3.41
N SER A 70 10.82 -33.87 -2.65
CA SER A 70 10.92 -32.85 -1.60
C SER A 70 10.83 -31.43 -2.17
N TRP A 71 11.50 -31.21 -3.31
CA TRP A 71 11.47 -29.94 -4.04
C TRP A 71 10.11 -29.65 -4.66
N MET A 72 9.45 -30.66 -5.23
CA MET A 72 8.07 -30.52 -5.74
C MET A 72 7.09 -30.13 -4.64
N VAL A 73 7.20 -30.74 -3.45
CA VAL A 73 6.38 -30.40 -2.29
C VAL A 73 6.70 -28.98 -1.80
N ALA A 74 7.97 -28.61 -1.69
CA ALA A 74 8.37 -27.26 -1.27
C ALA A 74 7.83 -26.18 -2.21
N LEU A 75 7.94 -26.39 -3.53
CA LEU A 75 7.38 -25.48 -4.54
C LEU A 75 5.85 -25.42 -4.47
N SER A 76 5.18 -26.56 -4.30
CA SER A 76 3.73 -26.62 -4.17
C SER A 76 3.25 -25.86 -2.93
N VAL A 77 3.91 -26.04 -1.79
CA VAL A 77 3.62 -25.30 -0.56
C VAL A 77 3.89 -23.81 -0.74
N GLY A 78 4.97 -23.42 -1.41
CA GLY A 78 5.26 -22.02 -1.73
C GLY A 78 4.15 -21.39 -2.58
N LEU A 79 3.67 -22.09 -3.60
CA LEU A 79 2.56 -21.63 -4.46
C LEU A 79 1.24 -21.51 -3.70
N ILE A 80 0.92 -22.48 -2.83
CA ILE A 80 -0.27 -22.44 -1.98
C ILE A 80 -0.18 -21.26 -1.01
N ALA A 81 0.98 -21.07 -0.37
CA ALA A 81 1.22 -19.94 0.52
C ALA A 81 1.05 -18.60 -0.23
N LEU A 82 1.60 -18.48 -1.44
CA LEU A 82 1.40 -17.30 -2.30
C LEU A 82 -0.07 -17.07 -2.63
N PHE A 83 -0.83 -18.13 -2.94
CA PHE A 83 -2.26 -18.02 -3.23
C PHE A 83 -3.08 -17.56 -2.03
N VAL A 84 -2.79 -18.10 -0.84
CA VAL A 84 -3.43 -17.69 0.42
C VAL A 84 -3.08 -16.23 0.74
N VAL A 85 -1.80 -15.86 0.65
CA VAL A 85 -1.34 -14.49 0.87
C VAL A 85 -2.02 -13.53 -0.11
N ARG A 86 -2.05 -13.86 -1.41
CA ARG A 86 -2.75 -13.07 -2.44
C ARG A 86 -4.21 -12.85 -2.09
N THR A 87 -4.90 -13.89 -1.64
CA THR A 87 -6.31 -13.82 -1.25
C THR A 87 -6.50 -12.91 -0.02
N ARG A 88 -5.65 -13.06 1.00
CA ARG A 88 -5.68 -12.22 2.21
C ARG A 88 -5.36 -10.75 1.91
N VAL A 89 -4.36 -10.48 1.06
CA VAL A 89 -4.03 -9.13 0.60
C VAL A 89 -5.22 -8.52 -0.13
N ASN A 90 -5.90 -9.28 -0.98
CA ASN A 90 -7.08 -8.78 -1.71
C ASN A 90 -8.26 -8.46 -0.77
N GLN A 91 -8.52 -9.31 0.22
CA GLN A 91 -9.54 -9.04 1.25
C GLN A 91 -9.18 -7.80 2.08
N ARG A 92 -7.91 -7.68 2.51
CA ARG A 92 -7.41 -6.50 3.25
C ARG A 92 -7.52 -5.23 2.42
N ARG A 93 -7.24 -5.29 1.11
CA ARG A 93 -7.39 -4.17 0.18
C ARG A 93 -8.83 -3.67 0.16
N ILE A 94 -9.82 -4.56 0.05
CA ILE A 94 -11.24 -4.18 0.05
C ILE A 94 -11.63 -3.51 1.37
N ALA A 95 -11.22 -4.09 2.51
CA ALA A 95 -11.51 -3.51 3.82
C ALA A 95 -10.87 -2.12 4.01
N LEU A 96 -9.63 -1.93 3.53
CA LEU A 96 -8.93 -0.66 3.60
C LEU A 96 -9.53 0.38 2.65
N LEU A 97 -9.94 -0.02 1.44
CA LEU A 97 -10.68 0.86 0.53
C LEU A 97 -11.96 1.37 1.19
N GLY A 98 -12.77 0.50 1.79
CA GLY A 98 -13.97 0.94 2.51
C GLY A 98 -13.66 1.93 3.65
N THR A 99 -12.53 1.75 4.33
CA THR A 99 -12.08 2.70 5.38
C THR A 99 -11.72 4.07 4.79
N VAL A 100 -11.03 4.09 3.64
CA VAL A 100 -10.66 5.33 2.95
C VAL A 100 -11.91 6.02 2.38
N GLU A 101 -12.82 5.28 1.73
CA GLU A 101 -14.09 5.83 1.21
C GLU A 101 -14.95 6.44 2.33
N GLN A 102 -15.03 5.77 3.48
CA GLN A 102 -15.74 6.28 4.64
C GLN A 102 -15.07 7.53 5.23
N TYR A 103 -13.74 7.55 5.29
CA TYR A 103 -12.99 8.73 5.74
C TYR A 103 -13.18 9.93 4.80
N CYS A 104 -13.15 9.71 3.48
CA CYS A 104 -13.43 10.75 2.48
C CYS A 104 -14.86 11.29 2.61
N THR A 105 -15.84 10.41 2.86
CA THR A 105 -17.25 10.80 3.02
C THR A 105 -17.46 11.69 4.26
N VAL A 106 -16.83 11.35 5.39
CA VAL A 106 -16.95 12.12 6.65
C VAL A 106 -16.28 13.49 6.57
N ASN A 107 -15.25 13.63 5.74
CA ASN A 107 -14.50 14.88 5.58
C ASN A 107 -14.86 15.64 4.28
N GLU A 108 -15.95 15.27 3.61
CA GLU A 108 -16.42 15.89 2.35
C GLU A 108 -15.35 15.96 1.24
N LEU A 109 -14.41 15.01 1.23
CA LEU A 109 -13.34 14.93 0.25
C LEU A 109 -13.73 14.02 -0.90
N SER A 110 -13.45 14.45 -2.13
CA SER A 110 -13.53 13.54 -3.28
C SER A 110 -12.34 12.58 -3.28
N ILE A 111 -12.63 11.29 -3.43
CA ILE A 111 -11.60 10.23 -3.51
C ILE A 111 -10.63 10.49 -4.66
N ASP A 112 -11.11 11.07 -5.75
CA ASP A 112 -10.29 11.38 -6.93
C ASP A 112 -9.29 12.52 -6.66
N ASN A 113 -9.67 13.57 -5.92
CA ASN A 113 -8.73 14.63 -5.52
C ASN A 113 -7.73 14.12 -4.46
N PHE A 114 -8.18 13.26 -3.55
CA PHE A 114 -7.30 12.64 -2.57
C PHE A 114 -6.24 11.76 -3.26
N LYS A 115 -6.66 10.95 -4.25
CA LYS A 115 -5.75 10.12 -5.05
C LYS A 115 -4.75 10.98 -5.82
N SER A 116 -5.22 11.95 -6.61
CA SER A 116 -4.36 12.74 -7.49
C SER A 116 -3.30 13.54 -6.71
N TYR A 117 -3.65 14.06 -5.54
CA TYR A 117 -2.73 14.81 -4.68
C TYR A 117 -1.57 13.94 -4.16
N PHE A 118 -1.85 12.72 -3.68
CA PHE A 118 -0.81 11.84 -3.13
C PHE A 118 -0.04 11.06 -4.19
N ASP A 119 -0.67 10.76 -5.34
CA ASP A 119 -0.03 10.13 -6.49
C ASP A 119 0.97 11.09 -7.17
N GLY A 120 0.57 12.36 -7.32
CA GLY A 120 1.43 13.41 -7.88
C GLY A 120 2.69 13.73 -7.05
N GLN A 121 2.71 13.38 -5.76
CA GLN A 121 3.87 13.59 -4.89
C GLN A 121 4.75 12.34 -4.71
N GLY A 122 4.35 11.17 -5.23
CA GLY A 122 5.14 9.93 -5.14
C GLY A 122 5.43 9.42 -3.71
N LEU A 123 4.71 9.93 -2.70
CA LEU A 123 5.05 9.73 -1.29
C LEU A 123 4.57 8.38 -0.71
N TYR A 124 3.64 7.68 -1.38
CA TYR A 124 2.98 6.49 -0.85
C TYR A 124 2.69 5.42 -1.93
N PRO A 125 3.69 4.61 -2.32
CA PRO A 125 3.56 3.64 -3.40
C PRO A 125 2.51 2.55 -3.12
N PHE A 126 2.30 2.17 -1.84
CA PHE A 126 1.28 1.16 -1.50
C PHE A 126 -0.13 1.74 -1.47
N LEU A 127 -0.26 3.03 -1.14
CA LEU A 127 -1.53 3.75 -1.24
C LEU A 127 -1.96 3.88 -2.71
N GLY A 128 -1.04 4.25 -3.61
CA GLY A 128 -1.30 4.29 -5.06
C GLY A 128 -1.75 2.94 -5.61
N ALA A 129 -1.05 1.86 -5.24
CA ALA A 129 -1.41 0.49 -5.60
C ALA A 129 -2.79 0.05 -5.07
N LEU A 130 -3.29 0.68 -4.01
CA LEU A 130 -4.64 0.45 -3.50
C LEU A 130 -5.70 0.87 -4.52
N PHE A 131 -5.45 1.94 -5.29
CA PHE A 131 -6.40 2.56 -6.23
C PHE A 131 -6.22 2.13 -7.69
N GLU A 132 -5.09 1.51 -8.06
CA GLU A 132 -4.74 1.13 -9.44
C GLU A 132 -5.63 0.04 -10.06
N LYS A 133 -6.50 -0.59 -9.26
CA LYS A 133 -7.52 -1.55 -9.71
C LYS A 133 -8.93 -0.98 -9.53
N ARG A 134 -9.32 -0.04 -10.39
CA ARG A 134 -10.69 0.09 -10.89
C ARG A 134 -10.59 0.00 -12.42
N PRO A 135 -11.27 -0.95 -13.09
CA PRO A 135 -11.51 -0.84 -14.52
C PRO A 135 -12.40 0.37 -14.83
#